data_AF-A0A5P1JPP4-F1
#
_entry.id   AF-A0A5P1JPP4-F1
#
_cell.length_a   1.000
_cell.length_b   1.000
_cell.length_c   1.000
_cell.angle_alpha   90.00
_cell.angle_beta   90.00
_cell.angle_gamma   90.00
#
_symmetry.space_group_name_H-M   'P 1'
#
loop_
_entity.id
_entity.type
_entity.pdbx_description
1 polymer ?
#
loop_
_entity_poly.entity_id
_entity_poly.type
_entity_poly.pdbx_seq_one_letter_code
_entity_poly.pdbx_strand_id
1 'polypeptide(L)'
;RTRRSFSRIKEVLDLPNLIEIQTDSYQQFLDEGFKDVFQEMLPINNFADTMELEFVGYEMREPKYTIEEARAHDANYSAPIFVTFRLINKETGEIKTQEVFFGDFPLMTEMGTFVINGAERIIVSQLVRSPGVYFHDKVDKNGKVGYGHTTIPNRG
;
A
#
# COMPACT_ATOMS: atom_id res chain seq x y z
N ARG A 1 4.83 -23.18 33.05
CA ARG A 1 6.23 -23.00 33.51
C ARG A 1 6.31 -21.65 34.22
N THR A 2 6.65 -21.61 35.51
CA THR A 2 6.69 -20.34 36.27
C THR A 2 8.08 -19.72 36.16
N ARG A 3 8.19 -18.50 35.63
CA ARG A 3 9.47 -17.76 35.52
C ARG A 3 9.58 -16.82 36.71
N ARG A 4 10.66 -16.95 37.50
CA ARG A 4 10.97 -15.99 38.57
C ARG A 4 11.51 -14.70 37.93
N SER A 5 10.84 -13.57 38.19
CA SER A 5 11.29 -12.24 37.81
C SER A 5 11.90 -11.53 39.01
N PHE A 6 12.99 -10.79 38.81
CA PHE A 6 13.62 -9.91 39.82
C PHE A 6 13.34 -8.43 39.54
N SER A 7 12.42 -8.13 38.60
CA SER A 7 12.07 -6.74 38.27
C SER A 7 11.53 -6.03 39.51
N ARG A 8 12.07 -4.84 39.76
CA ARG A 8 11.65 -3.95 40.85
C ARG A 8 10.70 -2.84 40.38
N ILE A 9 10.56 -2.66 39.07
CA ILE A 9 9.72 -1.66 38.44
C ILE A 9 8.48 -2.38 37.90
N LYS A 10 7.30 -1.80 38.17
CA LYS A 10 6.03 -2.33 37.68
C LYS A 10 5.90 -2.01 36.19
N GLU A 11 5.63 -3.03 35.39
CA GLU A 11 5.24 -2.88 33.99
C GLU A 11 3.86 -2.21 33.95
N VAL A 12 3.77 -1.05 33.29
CA VAL A 12 2.55 -0.24 33.22
C VAL A 12 1.77 -0.46 31.93
N LEU A 13 2.39 -1.13 30.95
CA LEU A 13 1.83 -1.47 29.65
C LEU A 13 2.33 -2.87 29.29
N ASP A 14 1.45 -3.68 28.72
CA ASP A 14 1.83 -4.99 28.18
C ASP A 14 2.55 -4.82 26.84
N LEU A 15 3.30 -5.85 26.44
CA LEU A 15 3.94 -5.88 25.12
C LEU A 15 2.88 -5.91 24.01
N PRO A 16 2.98 -5.01 23.02
CA PRO A 16 2.07 -5.01 21.88
C PRO A 16 2.35 -6.19 20.94
N ASN A 17 1.51 -6.32 19.91
CA ASN A 17 1.75 -7.32 18.87
C ASN A 17 2.99 -6.91 18.05
N LEU A 18 4.06 -7.70 18.15
CA LEU A 18 5.36 -7.35 17.54
C LEU A 18 5.35 -7.37 16.00
N ILE A 19 4.30 -7.91 15.38
CA ILE A 19 4.12 -7.90 13.91
C ILE A 19 3.01 -6.93 13.46
N GLU A 20 2.44 -6.14 14.37
CA GLU A 20 1.32 -5.22 14.07
C GLU A 20 1.66 -4.23 12.97
N ILE A 21 2.90 -3.76 12.91
CA ILE A 21 3.36 -2.84 11.86
C ILE A 21 3.12 -3.42 10.46
N GLN A 22 3.32 -4.73 10.27
CA GLN A 22 3.11 -5.38 8.98
C GLN A 22 1.63 -5.60 8.71
N THR A 23 0.91 -6.17 9.67
CA THR A 23 -0.50 -6.54 9.50
C THR A 23 -1.38 -5.31 9.34
N ASP A 24 -1.17 -4.28 10.15
CA ASP A 24 -1.99 -3.08 10.17
C ASP A 24 -1.77 -2.24 8.92
N SER A 25 -0.50 -2.12 8.48
CA SER A 25 -0.19 -1.41 7.24
C SER A 25 -0.81 -2.08 6.02
N TYR A 26 -0.83 -3.41 5.97
CA TYR A 26 -1.44 -4.13 4.85
C TYR A 26 -2.96 -4.07 4.90
N GLN A 27 -3.56 -4.21 6.08
CA GLN A 27 -4.99 -4.08 6.27
C GLN A 27 -5.48 -2.69 5.86
N GLN A 28 -4.79 -1.63 6.29
CA GLN A 28 -5.09 -0.25 5.88
C GLN A 28 -4.98 -0.07 4.36
N PHE A 29 -3.99 -0.69 3.72
CA PHE A 29 -3.87 -0.66 2.26
C PHE A 29 -5.08 -1.32 1.58
N LEU A 30 -5.58 -2.45 2.08
CA LEU A 30 -6.77 -3.09 1.53
C LEU A 30 -8.01 -2.21 1.75
N ASP A 31 -8.23 -1.75 2.97
CA ASP A 31 -9.46 -1.03 3.35
C ASP A 31 -9.59 0.33 2.64
N GLU A 32 -8.49 1.07 2.53
CA GLU A 32 -8.50 2.47 2.08
C GLU A 32 -7.52 2.68 0.92
N GLY A 33 -6.27 2.25 1.08
CA GLY A 33 -5.19 2.60 0.17
C GLY A 33 -5.42 2.17 -1.29
N PHE A 34 -5.99 0.99 -1.51
CA PHE A 34 -6.28 0.50 -2.85
C PHE A 34 -7.33 1.38 -3.56
N LYS A 35 -8.38 1.75 -2.84
CA LYS A 35 -9.43 2.64 -3.35
C LYS A 35 -8.87 4.04 -3.62
N ASP A 36 -8.06 4.58 -2.71
CA ASP A 36 -7.47 5.90 -2.83
C ASP A 36 -6.63 6.04 -4.09
N VAL A 37 -5.90 4.98 -4.49
CA VAL A 37 -5.11 4.97 -5.74
C VAL A 37 -6.00 5.16 -6.97
N PHE A 38 -7.16 4.51 -7.04
CA PHE A 38 -8.08 4.72 -8.15
C PHE A 38 -8.73 6.10 -8.10
N GLN A 39 -9.05 6.60 -6.92
CA GLN A 39 -9.65 7.93 -6.75
C GLN A 39 -8.66 9.08 -7.02
N GLU A 40 -7.36 8.86 -6.84
CA GLU A 40 -6.32 9.84 -7.24
C GLU A 40 -6.25 9.97 -8.77
N MET A 41 -6.48 8.87 -9.49
CA MET A 41 -6.32 8.82 -10.94
C MET A 41 -7.62 9.09 -11.71
N LEU A 42 -8.78 8.78 -11.14
CA LEU A 42 -10.09 8.83 -11.80
C LEU A 42 -10.99 9.93 -11.19
N PRO A 43 -11.88 10.54 -12.00
CA PRO A 43 -12.20 10.20 -13.38
C PRO A 43 -11.14 10.62 -14.40
N ILE A 44 -11.06 9.86 -15.50
CA ILE A 44 -10.24 10.22 -16.67
C ILE A 44 -11.18 10.48 -17.84
N ASN A 45 -10.94 11.58 -18.55
CA ASN A 45 -11.64 11.93 -19.77
C ASN A 45 -10.79 11.59 -21.01
N ASN A 46 -11.46 11.23 -22.10
CA ASN A 46 -10.79 11.12 -23.39
C ASN A 46 -10.38 12.52 -23.92
N PHE A 47 -9.53 12.56 -24.95
CA PHE A 47 -9.02 13.83 -25.48
C PHE A 47 -10.10 14.81 -25.95
N ALA A 48 -11.22 14.30 -26.46
CA ALA A 48 -12.33 15.11 -26.95
C ALA A 48 -13.33 15.54 -25.85
N ASP A 49 -13.12 15.10 -24.61
CA ASP A 49 -14.05 15.26 -23.47
C ASP A 49 -15.48 14.75 -23.77
N THR A 50 -15.58 13.69 -24.58
CA THR A 50 -16.84 13.02 -24.93
C THR A 50 -17.06 11.74 -24.14
N MET A 51 -16.01 11.18 -23.56
CA MET A 51 -16.07 9.96 -22.74
C MET A 51 -15.35 10.15 -21.43
N GLU A 52 -15.97 9.68 -20.35
CA GLU A 52 -15.44 9.73 -18.98
C GLU A 52 -15.42 8.34 -18.37
N LEU A 53 -14.28 7.94 -17.81
CA LEU A 53 -14.12 6.69 -17.08
C LEU A 53 -14.08 6.98 -15.59
N GLU A 54 -14.94 6.31 -14.83
CA GLU A 54 -15.03 6.44 -13.39
C GLU A 54 -14.78 5.10 -12.69
N PHE A 55 -14.19 5.18 -11.50
CA PHE A 55 -14.10 4.04 -10.58
C PHE A 55 -15.38 3.91 -9.77
N VAL A 56 -15.97 2.70 -9.75
CA VAL A 56 -17.17 2.39 -8.96
C VAL A 56 -16.81 1.63 -7.69
N GLY A 57 -15.93 0.64 -7.81
CA GLY A 57 -15.56 -0.25 -6.71
C GLY A 57 -14.62 -1.36 -7.16
N TYR A 58 -14.19 -2.19 -6.21
CA TYR A 58 -13.42 -3.38 -6.48
C TYR A 58 -13.88 -4.53 -5.59
N GLU A 59 -13.58 -5.75 -6.01
CA GLU A 59 -13.83 -6.97 -5.27
C GLU A 59 -12.58 -7.85 -5.36
N MET A 60 -12.08 -8.32 -4.22
CA MET A 60 -11.09 -9.40 -4.17
C MET A 60 -11.82 -10.72 -3.96
N ARG A 61 -11.64 -11.66 -4.89
CA ARG A 61 -12.22 -13.00 -4.78
C ARG A 61 -11.29 -13.95 -4.05
N GLU A 62 -11.77 -15.16 -3.79
CA GLU A 62 -11.00 -16.15 -3.04
C GLU A 62 -9.66 -16.49 -3.74
N PRO A 63 -8.59 -16.68 -2.95
CA PRO A 63 -7.30 -17.06 -3.51
C PRO A 63 -7.37 -18.44 -4.15
N LYS A 64 -6.65 -18.60 -5.26
CA LYS A 64 -6.62 -19.86 -6.02
C LYS A 64 -6.00 -21.02 -5.23
N TYR A 65 -5.05 -20.70 -4.36
CA TYR A 65 -4.31 -21.64 -3.54
C TYR A 65 -4.39 -21.24 -2.09
N THR A 66 -4.39 -22.23 -1.20
CA THR A 66 -4.01 -22.05 0.19
C THR A 66 -2.51 -21.72 0.31
N ILE A 67 -2.09 -21.25 1.49
CA ILE A 67 -0.67 -20.94 1.76
C ILE A 67 0.23 -22.17 1.54
N GLU A 68 -0.24 -23.36 1.95
CA GLU A 68 0.52 -24.62 1.79
C GLU A 68 0.65 -25.05 0.34
N GLU A 69 -0.44 -24.95 -0.43
CA GLU A 69 -0.43 -25.26 -1.87
C GLU A 69 0.45 -24.30 -2.65
N ALA A 70 0.40 -22.99 -2.32
CA ALA A 70 1.25 -22.00 -2.96
C ALA A 70 2.74 -22.31 -2.75
N ARG A 71 3.12 -22.75 -1.55
CA ARG A 71 4.49 -23.22 -1.23
C ARG A 71 4.86 -24.49 -1.99
N ALA A 72 3.96 -25.46 -2.08
CA ALA A 72 4.22 -26.75 -2.72
C ALA A 72 4.29 -26.67 -4.27
N HIS A 73 3.64 -25.68 -4.87
CA HIS A 73 3.54 -25.53 -6.32
C HIS A 73 4.42 -24.43 -6.91
N ASP A 74 5.36 -23.87 -6.13
CA ASP A 74 6.18 -22.72 -6.54
C ASP A 74 5.33 -21.54 -7.05
N ALA A 75 4.14 -21.36 -6.47
CA ALA A 75 3.14 -20.39 -6.88
C ALA A 75 3.03 -19.21 -5.90
N ASN A 76 2.29 -18.17 -6.28
CA ASN A 76 1.97 -17.05 -5.38
C ASN A 76 0.73 -17.38 -4.55
N TYR A 77 0.72 -16.96 -3.29
CA TYR A 77 -0.51 -16.85 -2.51
C TYR A 77 -1.16 -15.50 -2.82
N SER A 78 -2.16 -15.51 -3.70
CA SER A 78 -2.81 -14.31 -4.23
C SER A 78 -4.29 -14.50 -4.51
N ALA A 79 -5.04 -13.42 -4.40
CA ALA A 79 -6.47 -13.33 -4.73
C ALA A 79 -6.68 -12.57 -6.04
N PRO A 80 -7.55 -13.05 -6.95
CA PRO A 80 -7.88 -12.30 -8.15
C PRO A 80 -8.74 -11.09 -7.78
N ILE A 81 -8.33 -9.92 -8.26
CA ILE A 81 -9.02 -8.65 -8.04
C ILE A 81 -9.77 -8.21 -9.29
N PHE A 82 -11.03 -7.86 -9.08
CA PHE A 82 -11.94 -7.35 -10.10
C PHE A 82 -12.26 -5.90 -9.76
N VAL A 83 -12.11 -5.01 -10.74
CA VAL A 83 -12.41 -3.59 -10.59
C VAL A 83 -13.60 -3.25 -11.47
N THR A 84 -14.60 -2.61 -10.87
CA THR A 84 -15.79 -2.14 -11.57
C THR A 84 -15.57 -0.70 -12.01
N PHE A 85 -15.62 -0.49 -13.32
CA PHE A 85 -15.56 0.83 -13.92
C PHE A 85 -16.90 1.21 -14.55
N ARG A 86 -17.15 2.52 -14.62
CA ARG A 86 -18.28 3.10 -15.33
C ARG A 86 -17.75 4.02 -16.42
N LEU A 87 -18.07 3.69 -17.67
CA LEU A 87 -17.78 4.51 -18.85
C LEU A 87 -19.04 5.30 -19.20
N ILE A 88 -18.95 6.62 -19.15
CA ILE A 88 -20.02 7.55 -19.50
C ILE A 88 -19.70 8.17 -20.87
N ASN A 89 -20.59 7.99 -21.84
CA ASN A 89 -20.55 8.73 -23.09
C ASN A 89 -21.40 10.00 -22.96
N LYS A 90 -20.74 11.16 -22.91
CA LYS A 90 -21.38 12.47 -22.73
C LYS A 90 -22.20 12.91 -23.94
N GLU A 91 -21.92 12.38 -25.14
CA GLU A 91 -22.65 12.72 -26.36
C GLU A 91 -23.96 11.95 -26.50
N THR A 92 -23.94 10.64 -26.19
CA THR A 92 -25.13 9.78 -26.33
C THR A 92 -25.93 9.65 -25.04
N GLY A 93 -25.33 10.00 -23.90
CA GLY A 93 -25.86 9.73 -22.56
C GLY A 93 -25.78 8.25 -22.15
N GLU A 94 -25.10 7.40 -22.94
CA GLU A 94 -24.96 5.98 -22.65
C GLU A 94 -23.98 5.76 -21.49
N ILE A 95 -24.38 4.92 -20.53
CA ILE A 95 -23.56 4.53 -19.38
C ILE A 95 -23.32 3.02 -19.45
N LYS A 96 -22.05 2.63 -19.53
CA LYS A 96 -21.63 1.22 -19.48
C LYS A 96 -20.87 0.96 -18.19
N THR A 97 -21.42 0.11 -17.34
CA THR A 97 -20.74 -0.37 -16.14
C THR A 97 -20.20 -1.76 -16.43
N GLN A 98 -18.90 -1.97 -16.21
CA GLN A 98 -18.25 -3.25 -16.46
C GLN A 98 -17.28 -3.59 -15.35
N GLU A 99 -17.35 -4.85 -14.93
CA GLU A 99 -16.35 -5.48 -14.07
C GLU A 99 -15.19 -6.00 -14.95
N VAL A 100 -13.96 -5.63 -14.59
CA VAL A 100 -12.74 -5.99 -15.31
C VAL A 100 -11.82 -6.75 -14.36
N PHE A 101 -11.31 -7.91 -14.79
CA PHE A 101 -10.22 -8.57 -14.10
C PHE A 101 -8.96 -7.68 -14.15
N PHE A 102 -8.53 -7.19 -12.99
CA PHE A 102 -7.44 -6.24 -12.89
C PHE A 102 -6.10 -6.96 -12.65
N GLY A 103 -6.12 -8.13 -12.02
CA GLY A 103 -4.94 -8.98 -11.82
C GLY A 103 -5.06 -9.88 -10.60
N ASP A 104 -3.98 -10.60 -10.29
CA ASP A 104 -3.85 -11.33 -9.03
C ASP A 104 -3.07 -10.48 -8.02
N PHE A 105 -3.67 -10.24 -6.85
CA PHE A 105 -3.08 -9.44 -5.78
C PHE A 105 -2.50 -10.34 -4.67
N PRO A 106 -1.20 -10.25 -4.34
CA PRO A 106 -0.60 -11.05 -3.29
C PRO A 106 -1.25 -10.79 -1.92
N LEU A 107 -1.59 -11.86 -1.20
CA LEU A 107 -2.19 -11.80 0.12
C LEU A 107 -1.13 -11.98 1.22
N MET A 108 -1.25 -11.18 2.28
CA MET A 108 -0.43 -11.34 3.47
C MET A 108 -0.93 -12.53 4.31
N THR A 109 0.00 -13.34 4.83
CA THR A 109 -0.30 -14.40 5.78
C THR A 109 -0.53 -13.84 7.18
N GLU A 110 -1.11 -14.63 8.09
CA GLU A 110 -1.26 -14.24 9.51
C GLU A 110 0.07 -13.92 10.21
N MET A 111 1.20 -14.36 9.64
CA MET A 111 2.55 -14.12 10.17
C MET A 111 3.17 -12.80 9.67
N GLY A 112 2.45 -12.00 8.87
CA GLY A 112 2.98 -10.77 8.29
C GLY A 112 3.92 -10.99 7.10
N THR A 113 3.81 -12.14 6.42
CA THR A 113 4.67 -12.55 5.30
C THR A 113 3.86 -12.71 4.02
N PHE A 114 4.53 -12.85 2.88
CA PHE A 114 3.92 -13.17 1.58
C PHE A 114 4.54 -14.44 1.00
N VAL A 115 3.75 -15.27 0.32
CA VAL A 115 4.29 -16.39 -0.46
C VAL A 115 4.39 -15.96 -1.92
N ILE A 116 5.62 -15.82 -2.42
CA ILE A 116 5.92 -15.39 -3.79
C ILE A 116 6.80 -16.45 -4.46
N ASN A 117 6.28 -17.08 -5.51
CA ASN A 117 6.88 -18.21 -6.22
C ASN A 117 7.32 -19.31 -5.25
N GLY A 118 6.40 -19.75 -4.39
CA GLY A 118 6.61 -20.78 -3.36
C GLY A 118 7.46 -20.36 -2.15
N ALA A 119 8.18 -19.24 -2.23
CA ALA A 119 9.06 -18.78 -1.17
C ALA A 119 8.38 -17.73 -0.28
N GLU A 120 8.62 -17.82 1.02
CA GLU A 120 8.15 -16.83 1.99
C GLU A 120 9.04 -15.58 1.94
N ARG A 121 8.40 -14.42 1.86
CA ARG A 121 9.03 -13.10 1.75
C ARG A 121 8.43 -12.14 2.75
N ILE A 122 9.26 -11.20 3.20
CA ILE A 122 8.87 -10.13 4.11
C ILE A 122 9.15 -8.80 3.42
N ILE A 123 8.18 -7.90 3.48
CA ILE A 123 8.36 -6.51 3.05
C ILE A 123 8.91 -5.74 4.25
N VAL A 124 10.08 -5.14 4.10
CA VAL A 124 10.73 -4.39 5.18
C VAL A 124 10.37 -2.92 5.08
N SER A 125 9.95 -2.33 6.19
CA SER A 125 9.67 -0.90 6.29
C SER A 125 10.93 -0.09 5.94
N GLN A 126 10.78 0.86 5.03
CA GLN A 126 11.87 1.75 4.62
C GLN A 126 11.83 3.06 5.40
N LEU A 127 13.00 3.57 5.77
CA LEU A 127 13.15 4.91 6.35
C LEU A 127 13.59 5.88 5.24
N VAL A 128 12.67 6.77 4.87
CA VAL A 128 12.89 7.82 3.87
C VAL A 128 12.70 9.20 4.51
N ARG A 129 13.30 10.23 3.91
CA ARG A 129 13.06 11.61 4.36
C ARG A 129 11.63 12.00 3.97
N SER A 130 10.92 12.63 4.90
CA SER A 130 9.60 13.19 4.61
C SER A 130 9.70 14.23 3.48
N PRO A 131 8.67 14.36 2.64
CA PRO A 131 8.48 15.56 1.84
C PRO A 131 8.41 16.79 2.76
N GLY A 132 9.00 17.90 2.31
CA GLY A 132 9.05 19.14 3.09
C GLY A 132 10.15 20.09 2.67
N VAL A 133 10.21 21.23 3.37
CA VAL A 133 11.27 22.24 3.21
C VAL A 133 12.29 22.07 4.33
N TYR A 134 13.51 21.71 3.95
CA TYR A 134 14.62 21.51 4.86
C TYR A 134 15.59 22.67 4.77
N PHE A 135 15.78 23.39 5.88
CA PHE A 135 16.80 24.44 5.97
C PHE A 135 18.13 23.84 6.41
N HIS A 136 19.21 24.34 5.84
CA HIS A 136 20.55 23.96 6.24
C HIS A 136 21.47 25.17 6.15
N ASP A 137 22.47 25.20 7.02
CA ASP A 137 23.57 26.14 6.96
C ASP A 137 24.82 25.47 6.40
N LYS A 138 25.68 26.28 5.77
CA LYS A 138 26.98 25.84 5.29
C LYS A 138 27.97 26.95 5.46
N VAL A 139 29.04 26.67 6.20
CA VAL A 139 30.17 27.59 6.34
C VAL A 139 31.01 27.50 5.06
N ASP A 140 31.22 28.64 4.41
CA ASP A 140 32.10 28.73 3.25
C ASP A 140 33.58 28.66 3.64
N LYS A 141 34.47 28.61 2.65
CA LYS A 141 35.93 28.54 2.89
C LYS A 141 36.49 29.81 3.54
N ASN A 142 35.74 30.91 3.54
CA ASN A 142 36.12 32.20 4.11
C ASN A 142 35.54 32.39 5.53
N GLY A 143 34.84 31.39 6.07
CA GLY A 143 34.25 31.42 7.41
C GLY A 143 32.87 32.09 7.48
N LYS A 144 32.27 32.47 6.35
CA LYS A 144 30.91 33.03 6.32
C LYS A 144 29.87 31.92 6.34
N VAL A 145 28.87 32.04 7.21
CA VAL A 145 27.72 31.13 7.24
C VAL A 145 26.76 31.51 6.10
N GLY A 146 26.56 30.58 5.16
CA GLY A 146 25.48 30.64 4.17
C GLY A 146 24.28 29.84 4.66
N TYR A 147 23.08 30.36 4.43
CA TYR A 147 21.82 29.66 4.73
C TYR A 147 21.16 29.26 3.41
N GLY A 148 20.72 28.01 3.33
CA GLY A 148 20.04 27.45 2.17
C GLY A 148 18.83 26.63 2.59
N HIS A 149 18.05 26.23 1.59
CA HIS A 149 16.95 25.30 1.80
C HIS A 149 16.89 24.27 0.67
N THR A 150 16.28 23.13 0.95
CA THR A 150 15.97 22.08 -0.01
C THR A 150 14.50 21.73 0.13
N THR A 151 13.75 21.91 -0.96
CA THR A 151 12.34 21.52 -1.03
C THR A 151 12.25 20.14 -1.65
N ILE A 152 11.76 19.17 -0.89
CA ILE A 152 11.56 17.78 -1.32
C ILE A 152 10.05 17.55 -1.51
N PRO A 153 9.54 17.44 -2.74
CA PRO A 153 8.14 17.09 -2.98
C PRO A 153 7.90 15.59 -2.73
N ASN A 154 6.65 15.20 -2.52
CA ASN A 154 6.27 13.78 -2.41
C ASN A 154 6.40 13.06 -3.76
N ARG A 155 6.02 13.76 -4.83
CA ARG A 155 6.20 13.44 -6.25
C ARG A 155 6.41 14.77 -6.97
N GLY A 156 7.42 14.89 -7.83
CA GLY A 156 7.74 16.16 -8.51
C GLY A 156 8.92 16.05 -9.45
#